data_AF-A0A7X3X2N3-F1
#
_entry.id   AF-A0A7X3X2N3-F1
#
_cell.length_a   1.000
_cell.length_b   1.000
_cell.length_c   1.000
_cell.angle_alpha   90.00
_cell.angle_beta   90.00
_cell.angle_gamma   90.00
#
_symmetry.space_group_name_H-M   'P 1'
#
loop_
_entity.id
_entity.type
_entity.pdbx_description
1 polymer ?
#
loop_
_entity_poly.entity_id
_entity_poly.type
_entity_poly.pdbx_seq_one_letter_code
_entity_poly.pdbx_strand_id
1 'polypeptide(L)'
;MHESHHRHTGRPLPAGQSGGRAARTLRPRGDDPALSALVEGGWRRERPGSSVGLASLLAGRGRRRDPARSPGPIGEEGVGEGPEPAGGRVKTLVVDASVWVSAADGSDSLSGISREFLSVVVEREIPIALPEYAELEIACALARRLRDAARGLYLAGRMLESPLVTTHSSNRARLRKAVAAGTLGFLRSGDALYAALAEELECGVVAWDGELVERTGALTPGEWLARNT
;
A
#
# COMPACT_ATOMS: atom_id res chain seq x y z
N MET A 1 22.04 -35.89 48.84
CA MET A 1 22.25 -37.10 48.01
C MET A 1 20.96 -37.44 47.29
N HIS A 2 20.82 -37.07 46.01
CA HIS A 2 20.07 -37.78 44.97
C HIS A 2 20.13 -36.92 43.70
N GLU A 3 21.21 -37.13 42.92
CA GLU A 3 21.33 -36.66 41.53
C GLU A 3 20.71 -37.72 40.61
N SER A 4 19.64 -37.36 39.93
CA SER A 4 19.01 -38.19 38.89
C SER A 4 19.53 -37.75 37.52
N HIS A 5 20.46 -38.52 36.96
CA HIS A 5 20.94 -38.40 35.60
C HIS A 5 19.91 -38.91 34.58
N HIS A 6 19.27 -38.00 33.84
CA HIS A 6 18.55 -38.36 32.61
C HIS A 6 19.53 -38.39 31.43
N ARG A 7 19.83 -39.60 30.93
CA ARG A 7 20.56 -39.82 29.66
C ARG A 7 19.59 -39.62 28.48
N HIS A 8 19.87 -38.65 27.64
CA HIS A 8 19.22 -38.46 26.34
C HIS A 8 19.94 -39.31 25.29
N THR A 9 19.28 -40.35 24.77
CA THR A 9 19.78 -41.15 23.65
C THR A 9 19.36 -40.49 22.34
N GLY A 10 20.35 -39.90 21.66
CA GLY A 10 20.19 -39.31 20.33
C GLY A 10 19.85 -40.38 19.29
N ARG A 11 18.75 -40.17 18.58
CA ARG A 11 18.32 -40.98 17.44
C ARG A 11 18.89 -40.34 16.16
N PRO A 12 19.62 -41.06 15.30
CA PRO A 12 20.18 -40.49 14.08
C PRO A 12 19.07 -40.25 13.05
N LEU A 13 19.11 -39.08 12.40
CA LEU A 13 18.24 -38.73 11.28
C LEU A 13 18.76 -39.40 9.98
N PRO A 14 17.87 -39.92 9.12
CA PRO A 14 18.28 -40.49 7.84
C PRO A 14 18.69 -39.39 6.85
N ALA A 15 19.82 -39.63 6.19
CA ALA A 15 20.33 -38.84 5.09
C ALA A 15 19.55 -39.10 3.80
N GLY A 16 19.32 -38.03 3.03
CA GLY A 16 19.26 -38.10 1.57
C GLY A 16 17.87 -38.26 0.94
N GLN A 17 17.36 -37.15 0.40
CA GLN A 17 16.70 -37.14 -0.91
C GLN A 17 16.65 -35.71 -1.45
N SER A 18 17.73 -35.29 -2.11
CA SER A 18 17.80 -34.08 -2.93
C SER A 18 17.12 -34.32 -4.27
N GLY A 19 15.78 -34.29 -4.27
CA GLY A 19 14.98 -34.28 -5.49
C GLY A 19 14.85 -32.84 -6.02
N GLY A 20 15.55 -32.53 -7.11
CA GLY A 20 15.38 -31.28 -7.85
C GLY A 20 13.96 -31.17 -8.40
N ARG A 21 13.13 -30.34 -7.76
CA ARG A 21 11.84 -29.91 -8.32
C ARG A 21 12.10 -28.78 -9.29
N ALA A 22 11.92 -29.06 -10.58
CA ALA A 22 11.73 -28.03 -11.59
C ALA A 22 10.61 -27.07 -11.14
N ALA A 23 10.90 -25.77 -11.18
CA ALA A 23 9.92 -24.72 -10.92
C ALA A 23 8.76 -24.87 -11.92
N ARG A 24 7.66 -25.50 -11.49
CA ARG A 24 6.40 -25.41 -12.20
C ARG A 24 5.98 -23.95 -12.17
N THR A 25 5.94 -23.32 -13.33
CA THR A 25 5.19 -22.09 -13.56
C THR A 25 3.72 -22.36 -13.22
N LEU A 26 3.34 -22.09 -11.97
CA LEU A 26 1.95 -22.08 -11.54
C LEU A 26 1.28 -20.89 -12.24
N ARG A 27 0.43 -21.18 -13.22
CA ARG A 27 -0.62 -20.23 -13.59
C ARG A 27 -1.59 -20.16 -12.41
N PRO A 28 -1.86 -18.97 -11.83
CA PRO A 28 -2.85 -18.86 -10.77
C PRO A 28 -4.22 -19.32 -11.30
N ARG A 29 -4.93 -20.12 -10.49
CA ARG A 29 -6.30 -20.57 -10.80
C ARG A 29 -7.28 -19.62 -10.13
N GLY A 30 -8.19 -19.07 -10.94
CA GLY A 30 -9.36 -18.31 -10.51
C GLY A 30 -9.06 -16.83 -10.29
N ASP A 31 -9.20 -16.03 -11.34
CA ASP A 31 -9.14 -14.58 -11.27
C ASP A 31 -10.46 -14.06 -10.70
N ASP A 32 -10.37 -13.33 -9.59
CA ASP A 32 -11.51 -12.73 -8.90
C ASP A 32 -11.92 -11.43 -9.61
N PRO A 33 -13.18 -11.23 -10.03
CA PRO A 33 -13.58 -10.12 -10.87
C PRO A 33 -13.33 -8.73 -10.27
N ALA A 34 -13.32 -8.57 -8.93
CA ALA A 34 -13.07 -7.26 -8.31
C ALA A 34 -11.58 -6.90 -8.28
N LEU A 35 -10.72 -7.87 -7.94
CA LEU A 35 -9.27 -7.71 -8.09
C LEU A 35 -8.92 -7.61 -9.57
N SER A 36 -9.60 -8.37 -10.43
CA SER A 36 -9.45 -8.32 -11.88
C SER A 36 -9.91 -6.98 -12.43
N ALA A 37 -10.95 -6.31 -11.89
CA ALA A 37 -11.34 -4.98 -12.35
C ALA A 37 -10.27 -3.91 -12.04
N LEU A 38 -9.67 -3.96 -10.84
CA LEU A 38 -8.48 -3.17 -10.48
C LEU A 38 -7.27 -3.47 -11.39
N VAL A 39 -7.15 -4.73 -11.82
CA VAL A 39 -6.01 -5.29 -12.57
C VAL A 39 -6.16 -5.16 -14.09
N GLU A 40 -7.36 -5.24 -14.63
CA GLU A 40 -7.70 -5.32 -16.06
C GLU A 40 -8.28 -3.99 -16.57
N GLY A 41 -8.89 -3.18 -15.70
CA GLY A 41 -9.39 -1.84 -16.04
C GLY A 41 -8.30 -0.88 -16.51
N GLY A 42 -7.02 -1.14 -16.19
CA GLY A 42 -5.85 -0.38 -16.65
C GLY A 42 -5.28 -0.79 -18.01
N TRP A 43 -5.72 -1.89 -18.62
CA TRP A 43 -5.03 -2.49 -19.77
C TRP A 43 -5.43 -1.95 -21.15
N ARG A 44 -6.39 -1.02 -21.25
CA ARG A 44 -6.89 -0.48 -22.54
C ARG A 44 -6.25 0.82 -23.02
N ARG A 45 -5.00 1.15 -22.63
CA ARG A 45 -4.14 2.06 -23.39
C ARG A 45 -2.68 1.60 -23.35
N GLU A 46 -2.25 0.96 -24.43
CA GLU A 46 -0.83 0.74 -24.71
C GLU A 46 -0.07 2.07 -24.68
N ARG A 47 0.96 2.18 -23.84
CA ARG A 47 2.09 3.06 -24.10
C ARG A 47 3.27 2.19 -24.56
N PRO A 48 3.87 2.45 -25.74
CA PRO A 48 5.03 1.72 -26.18
C PRO A 48 6.27 2.19 -25.40
N GLY A 49 6.95 1.24 -24.76
CA GLY A 49 8.37 1.36 -24.40
C GLY A 49 8.67 1.67 -22.94
N SER A 50 8.84 0.62 -22.13
CA SER A 50 9.90 0.57 -21.12
C SER A 50 10.15 -0.87 -20.65
N SER A 51 10.99 -1.59 -21.39
CA SER A 51 11.72 -2.72 -20.83
C SER A 51 12.95 -2.15 -20.13
N VAL A 52 12.99 -2.17 -18.79
CA VAL A 52 14.24 -1.99 -18.04
C VAL A 52 14.41 -3.16 -17.11
N GLY A 53 15.36 -4.02 -17.47
CA GLY A 53 15.83 -5.13 -16.66
C GLY A 53 16.56 -4.64 -15.41
N LEU A 54 16.50 -5.47 -14.38
CA LEU A 54 16.89 -5.23 -12.99
C LEU A 54 18.42 -5.15 -12.75
N ALA A 55 19.17 -4.54 -13.67
CA ALA A 55 20.63 -4.45 -13.60
C ALA A 55 21.17 -3.16 -14.23
N SER A 56 20.93 -2.00 -13.60
CA SER A 56 21.78 -0.79 -13.76
C SER A 56 21.30 0.34 -12.84
N LEU A 57 21.90 0.45 -11.66
CA LEU A 57 21.76 1.63 -10.79
C LEU A 57 23.03 1.86 -9.98
N LEU A 58 24.16 2.04 -10.69
CA LEU A 58 25.41 2.59 -10.16
C LEU A 58 26.14 3.40 -11.25
N ALA A 59 25.71 4.63 -11.49
CA ALA A 59 26.54 5.66 -12.13
C ALA A 59 25.96 7.06 -11.84
N GLY A 60 26.74 7.91 -11.19
CA GLY A 60 26.29 9.18 -10.64
C GLY A 60 26.22 10.35 -11.62
N ARG A 61 25.84 11.52 -11.09
CA ARG A 61 26.57 12.81 -11.22
C ARG A 61 25.76 13.92 -10.55
N GLY A 62 26.40 14.57 -9.58
CA GLY A 62 25.89 15.81 -8.99
C GLY A 62 26.01 17.00 -9.93
N ARG A 63 25.04 17.91 -9.83
CA ARG A 63 25.22 19.32 -10.21
C ARG A 63 24.69 20.20 -9.09
N ARG A 64 25.59 21.06 -8.59
CA ARG A 64 25.28 22.26 -7.79
C ARG A 64 24.63 23.31 -8.68
N ARG A 65 23.70 24.09 -8.13
CA ARG A 65 23.59 25.54 -8.39
C ARG A 65 22.95 26.24 -7.18
N ASP A 66 23.50 27.42 -6.93
CA ASP A 66 23.36 28.32 -5.80
C ASP A 66 22.09 29.20 -5.84
N PRO A 67 21.78 29.93 -4.74
CA PRO A 67 20.50 30.59 -4.47
C PRO A 67 20.45 32.06 -4.92
N ALA A 68 19.25 32.65 -4.77
CA ALA A 68 18.90 34.06 -4.61
C ALA A 68 18.02 34.70 -5.71
N ARG A 69 16.81 35.11 -5.32
CA ARG A 69 16.23 36.42 -5.69
C ARG A 69 15.13 36.83 -4.71
N SER A 70 15.23 38.09 -4.29
CA SER A 70 14.43 38.84 -3.30
C SER A 70 13.02 39.24 -3.77
N PRO A 71 12.13 39.71 -2.86
CA PRO A 71 10.72 39.95 -3.14
C PRO A 71 10.43 41.36 -3.66
N GLY A 72 9.33 41.50 -4.39
CA GLY A 72 8.76 42.76 -4.90
C GLY A 72 7.22 42.70 -4.91
N PRO A 73 6.52 43.84 -5.09
CA PRO A 73 5.46 44.26 -4.17
C PRO A 73 4.01 43.95 -4.61
N ILE A 74 3.18 44.09 -3.57
CA ILE A 74 1.73 44.17 -3.44
C ILE A 74 1.06 45.05 -4.52
N GLY A 75 -0.05 44.57 -5.09
CA GLY A 75 -0.99 45.38 -5.85
C GLY A 75 -2.14 44.59 -6.49
N GLU A 76 -3.37 45.05 -6.21
CA GLU A 76 -4.63 44.93 -6.99
C GLU A 76 -5.44 43.63 -6.82
N GLU A 77 -6.50 43.64 -6.01
CA GLU A 77 -7.86 44.14 -6.29
C GLU A 77 -8.65 43.34 -7.35
N GLY A 78 -9.56 42.49 -6.85
CA GLY A 78 -10.95 42.45 -7.33
C GLY A 78 -11.24 41.70 -8.63
N VAL A 79 -11.41 40.38 -8.55
CA VAL A 79 -12.34 39.67 -9.43
C VAL A 79 -13.17 38.73 -8.58
N GLY A 80 -14.49 38.94 -8.56
CA GLY A 80 -15.43 38.14 -7.80
C GLY A 80 -15.36 36.67 -8.18
N GLU A 81 -15.04 35.83 -7.20
CA GLU A 81 -15.22 34.39 -7.27
C GLU A 81 -16.72 34.11 -7.37
N GLY A 82 -17.19 33.82 -8.59
CA GLY A 82 -18.48 33.15 -8.76
C GLY A 82 -18.46 31.80 -8.04
N PRO A 83 -19.62 31.24 -7.66
CA PRO A 83 -19.67 29.95 -6.98
C PRO A 83 -18.93 28.92 -7.83
N GLU A 84 -17.81 28.39 -7.30
CA GLU A 84 -17.14 27.25 -7.91
C GLU A 84 -18.22 26.19 -8.19
N PRO A 85 -18.25 25.60 -9.39
CA PRO A 85 -19.16 24.49 -9.65
C PRO A 85 -18.92 23.45 -8.57
N ALA A 86 -19.99 22.91 -7.99
CA ALA A 86 -19.98 21.87 -6.98
C ALA A 86 -19.40 20.51 -7.48
N GLY A 87 -18.48 20.54 -8.43
CA GLY A 87 -17.53 19.47 -8.72
C GLY A 87 -16.48 19.45 -7.61
N GLY A 88 -16.90 19.00 -6.42
CA GLY A 88 -15.99 18.75 -5.31
C GLY A 88 -14.82 17.91 -5.82
N ARG A 89 -13.59 18.44 -5.69
CA ARG A 89 -12.38 17.73 -6.08
C ARG A 89 -12.45 16.31 -5.54
N VAL A 90 -12.27 15.32 -6.42
CA VAL A 90 -12.19 13.91 -6.02
C VAL A 90 -11.10 13.83 -4.96
N LYS A 91 -11.48 13.53 -3.72
CA LYS A 91 -10.54 13.48 -2.60
C LYS A 91 -9.72 12.20 -2.74
N THR A 92 -8.42 12.34 -2.89
CA THR A 92 -7.45 11.24 -2.76
C THR A 92 -7.72 10.47 -1.46
N LEU A 93 -7.47 9.17 -1.45
CA LEU A 93 -7.53 8.35 -0.25
C LEU A 93 -6.19 7.70 0.04
N VAL A 94 -5.86 7.57 1.32
CA VAL A 94 -4.80 6.66 1.75
C VAL A 94 -5.46 5.34 2.16
N VAL A 95 -5.05 4.23 1.56
CA VAL A 95 -5.65 2.91 1.82
C VAL A 95 -4.60 2.01 2.46
N ASP A 96 -4.85 1.58 3.69
CA ASP A 96 -3.96 0.72 4.46
C ASP A 96 -3.81 -0.69 3.84
N ALA A 97 -2.67 -1.34 4.10
CA ALA A 97 -2.38 -2.69 3.64
C ALA A 97 -3.45 -3.71 4.06
N SER A 98 -4.06 -3.57 5.24
CA SER A 98 -5.10 -4.51 5.72
C SER A 98 -6.29 -4.61 4.77
N VAL A 99 -6.70 -3.53 4.11
CA VAL A 99 -7.81 -3.52 3.16
C VAL A 99 -7.48 -4.37 1.93
N TRP A 100 -6.28 -4.17 1.37
CA TRP A 100 -5.79 -4.94 0.22
C TRP A 100 -5.65 -6.43 0.54
N VAL A 101 -5.13 -6.74 1.72
CA VAL A 101 -4.93 -8.11 2.17
C VAL A 101 -6.27 -8.81 2.37
N SER A 102 -7.25 -8.16 3.01
CA SER A 102 -8.59 -8.71 3.19
C SER A 102 -9.32 -8.87 1.85
N ALA A 103 -9.18 -7.94 0.91
CA ALA A 103 -9.77 -8.08 -0.42
C ALA A 103 -9.19 -9.29 -1.21
N ALA A 104 -7.91 -9.58 -1.04
CA ALA A 104 -7.22 -10.68 -1.73
C ALA A 104 -7.50 -12.08 -1.14
N ASP A 105 -7.73 -12.15 0.17
CA ASP A 105 -8.00 -13.40 0.86
C ASP A 105 -9.52 -13.68 0.89
N GLY A 106 -10.01 -14.47 -0.07
CA GLY A 106 -11.44 -14.83 -0.14
C GLY A 106 -11.96 -15.64 1.06
N SER A 107 -11.10 -16.09 1.97
CA SER A 107 -11.51 -16.71 3.24
C SER A 107 -11.65 -15.71 4.39
N ASP A 108 -11.20 -14.48 4.21
CA ASP A 108 -11.34 -13.39 5.17
C ASP A 108 -12.80 -12.92 5.21
N SER A 109 -13.38 -12.81 6.40
CA SER A 109 -14.76 -12.31 6.59
C SER A 109 -14.93 -10.87 6.11
N LEU A 110 -13.86 -10.09 6.04
CA LEU A 110 -13.85 -8.70 5.57
C LEU A 110 -13.63 -8.60 4.05
N SER A 111 -13.44 -9.71 3.35
CA SER A 111 -13.11 -9.73 1.92
C SER A 111 -14.20 -9.09 1.06
N GLY A 112 -15.48 -9.44 1.31
CA GLY A 112 -16.62 -8.92 0.54
C GLY A 112 -16.70 -7.39 0.59
N ILE A 113 -16.69 -6.83 1.79
CA ILE A 113 -16.80 -5.38 1.98
C ILE A 113 -15.53 -4.61 1.54
N SER A 114 -14.35 -5.23 1.63
CA SER A 114 -13.12 -4.64 1.10
C SER A 114 -13.14 -4.57 -0.43
N ARG A 115 -13.67 -5.60 -1.08
CA ARG A 115 -13.83 -5.65 -2.55
C ARG A 115 -14.88 -4.66 -3.03
N GLU A 116 -16.00 -4.56 -2.33
CA GLU A 116 -17.04 -3.57 -2.61
C GLU A 116 -16.49 -2.15 -2.53
N PHE A 117 -15.77 -1.82 -1.45
CA PHE A 117 -15.09 -0.54 -1.31
C PHE A 117 -14.13 -0.25 -2.48
N LEU A 118 -13.26 -1.21 -2.82
CA LEU A 118 -12.33 -1.05 -3.92
C LEU A 118 -13.02 -0.93 -5.29
N SER A 119 -14.15 -1.62 -5.50
CA SER A 119 -14.97 -1.48 -6.72
C SER A 119 -15.50 -0.06 -6.85
N VAL A 120 -16.08 0.50 -5.79
CA VAL A 120 -16.60 1.88 -5.77
C VAL A 120 -15.47 2.90 -6.00
N VAL A 121 -14.29 2.67 -5.42
CA VAL A 121 -13.11 3.50 -5.66
C VAL A 121 -12.71 3.49 -7.13
N VAL A 122 -12.71 2.33 -7.79
CA VAL A 122 -12.41 2.21 -9.22
C VAL A 122 -13.49 2.86 -10.08
N GLU A 123 -14.76 2.55 -9.82
CA GLU A 123 -15.91 3.06 -10.58
C GLU A 123 -15.99 4.59 -10.57
N ARG A 124 -15.54 5.20 -9.47
CA ARG A 124 -15.53 6.67 -9.28
C ARG A 124 -14.17 7.31 -9.55
N GLU A 125 -13.21 6.53 -10.05
CA GLU A 125 -11.85 6.96 -10.35
C GLU A 125 -11.17 7.72 -9.19
N ILE A 126 -11.38 7.26 -7.95
CA ILE A 126 -10.83 7.91 -6.76
C ILE A 126 -9.34 7.60 -6.65
N PRO A 127 -8.45 8.62 -6.66
CA PRO A 127 -7.01 8.38 -6.52
C PRO A 127 -6.67 7.77 -5.16
N ILE A 128 -5.75 6.81 -5.16
CA ILE A 128 -5.20 6.19 -3.96
C ILE A 128 -3.72 6.59 -3.84
N ALA A 129 -3.36 7.13 -2.68
CA ALA A 129 -1.99 7.38 -2.29
C ALA A 129 -1.50 6.32 -1.30
N LEU A 130 -0.34 5.72 -1.57
CA LEU A 130 0.29 4.75 -0.68
C LEU A 130 1.70 5.21 -0.29
N PRO A 131 2.17 4.97 0.95
CA PRO A 131 3.58 5.12 1.25
C PRO A 131 4.39 4.09 0.44
N GLU A 132 5.61 4.41 0.04
CA GLU A 132 6.51 3.50 -0.70
C GLU A 132 6.71 2.13 -0.01
N TYR A 133 6.57 2.09 1.32
CA TYR A 133 6.66 0.85 2.10
C TYR A 133 5.44 -0.09 1.94
N ALA A 134 4.31 0.41 1.43
CA ALA A 134 3.07 -0.37 1.32
C ALA A 134 3.23 -1.62 0.46
N GLU A 135 4.04 -1.58 -0.60
CA GLU A 135 4.34 -2.76 -1.41
C GLU A 135 4.91 -3.91 -0.58
N LEU A 136 5.92 -3.61 0.23
CA LEU A 136 6.57 -4.59 1.09
C LEU A 136 5.57 -5.18 2.09
N GLU A 137 4.77 -4.31 2.69
CA GLU A 137 3.78 -4.71 3.68
C GLU A 137 2.70 -5.62 3.10
N ILE A 138 2.09 -5.22 1.98
CA ILE A 138 1.06 -5.98 1.27
C ILE A 138 1.64 -7.32 0.81
N ALA A 139 2.79 -7.33 0.12
CA ALA A 139 3.40 -8.55 -0.40
C ALA A 139 3.71 -9.55 0.72
N CYS A 140 4.34 -9.10 1.81
CA CYS A 140 4.67 -9.95 2.95
C CYS A 140 3.41 -10.46 3.69
N ALA A 141 2.40 -9.59 3.86
CA ALA A 141 1.15 -9.97 4.51
C ALA A 141 0.40 -11.03 3.70
N LEU A 142 0.27 -10.83 2.38
CA LEU A 142 -0.33 -11.79 1.47
C LEU A 142 0.44 -13.11 1.42
N ALA A 143 1.77 -13.05 1.31
CA ALA A 143 2.62 -14.24 1.31
C ALA A 143 2.41 -15.08 2.57
N ARG A 144 2.34 -14.44 3.74
CA ARG A 144 2.08 -15.11 5.02
C ARG A 144 0.67 -15.69 5.09
N ARG A 145 -0.33 -14.93 4.65
CA ARG A 145 -1.75 -15.32 4.68
C ARG A 145 -2.02 -16.51 3.75
N LEU A 146 -1.59 -16.39 2.51
CA LEU A 146 -1.80 -17.39 1.45
C LEU A 146 -0.82 -18.56 1.52
N ARG A 147 0.21 -18.47 2.39
CA ARG A 147 1.34 -19.41 2.48
C ARG A 147 2.05 -19.62 1.14
N ASP A 148 2.14 -18.55 0.34
CA ASP A 148 2.70 -18.55 -1.01
C ASP A 148 3.38 -17.20 -1.30
N ALA A 149 4.72 -17.19 -1.24
CA ALA A 149 5.51 -15.98 -1.44
C ALA A 149 5.42 -15.43 -2.87
N ALA A 150 5.40 -16.29 -3.87
CA ALA A 150 5.32 -15.87 -5.27
C ALA A 150 3.96 -15.23 -5.55
N ARG A 151 2.89 -15.82 -5.01
CA ARG A 151 1.54 -15.26 -5.13
C ARG A 151 1.39 -13.94 -4.38
N GLY A 152 1.98 -13.81 -3.19
CA GLY A 152 1.98 -12.55 -2.43
C GLY A 152 2.64 -11.40 -3.20
N LEU A 153 3.83 -11.65 -3.77
CA LEU A 153 4.54 -10.67 -4.58
C LEU A 153 3.77 -10.31 -5.86
N TYR A 154 3.23 -11.31 -6.56
CA TYR A 154 2.44 -11.09 -7.77
C TYR A 154 1.24 -10.19 -7.49
N LEU A 155 0.44 -10.50 -6.46
CA LEU A 155 -0.75 -9.72 -6.14
C LEU A 155 -0.42 -8.29 -5.72
N ALA A 156 0.61 -8.07 -4.91
CA ALA A 156 1.04 -6.72 -4.52
C ALA A 156 1.48 -5.89 -5.74
N GLY A 157 2.32 -6.45 -6.62
CA GLY A 157 2.74 -5.76 -7.84
C GLY A 157 1.55 -5.40 -8.74
N ARG A 158 0.60 -6.33 -8.92
CA ARG A 158 -0.62 -6.08 -9.70
C ARG A 158 -1.50 -4.97 -9.12
N MET A 159 -1.59 -4.84 -7.80
CA MET A 159 -2.34 -3.74 -7.15
C MET A 159 -1.68 -2.38 -7.42
N LEU A 160 -0.35 -2.33 -7.38
CA LEU A 160 0.43 -1.09 -7.57
C LEU A 160 0.53 -0.65 -9.03
N GLU A 161 0.29 -1.56 -9.98
CA GLU A 161 0.19 -1.24 -11.41
C GLU A 161 -1.13 -0.51 -11.78
N SER A 162 -2.07 -0.39 -10.84
CA SER A 162 -3.32 0.33 -11.07
C SER A 162 -3.06 1.82 -11.36
N PRO A 163 -3.69 2.41 -12.40
CA PRO A 163 -3.53 3.83 -12.71
C PRO A 163 -4.09 4.77 -11.63
N LEU A 164 -4.92 4.26 -10.72
CA LEU A 164 -5.44 5.01 -9.59
C LEU A 164 -4.47 5.04 -8.40
N VAL A 165 -3.45 4.18 -8.38
CA VAL A 165 -2.51 4.06 -7.26
C VAL A 165 -1.25 4.86 -7.54
N THR A 166 -0.91 5.76 -6.63
CA THR A 166 0.37 6.48 -6.61
C THR A 166 1.13 6.13 -5.35
N THR A 167 2.38 5.67 -5.51
CA THR A 167 3.29 5.46 -4.38
C THR A 167 4.10 6.73 -4.10
N HIS A 168 4.19 7.10 -2.84
CA HIS A 168 4.89 8.29 -2.38
C HIS A 168 6.20 7.90 -1.69
N SER A 169 7.33 8.32 -2.26
CA SER A 169 8.68 8.02 -1.76
C SER A 169 8.90 8.56 -0.35
N SER A 170 9.47 7.76 0.55
CA SER A 170 9.71 8.20 1.94
C SER A 170 10.96 9.06 2.04
N ASN A 171 10.78 10.38 2.18
CA ASN A 171 11.89 11.30 2.47
C ASN A 171 12.03 11.58 3.98
N ARG A 172 13.12 12.23 4.38
CA ARG A 172 13.40 12.55 5.79
C ARG A 172 12.31 13.42 6.45
N ALA A 173 11.65 14.29 5.69
CA ALA A 173 10.57 15.13 6.22
C ALA A 173 9.35 14.27 6.56
N ARG A 174 8.93 13.37 5.67
CA ARG A 174 7.82 12.43 5.96
C ARG A 174 8.16 11.50 7.11
N LEU A 175 9.39 10.99 7.19
CA LEU A 175 9.81 10.15 8.33
C LEU A 175 9.73 10.90 9.65
N ARG A 176 10.03 12.21 9.69
CA ARG A 176 9.84 13.03 10.91
C ARG A 176 8.36 13.20 11.25
N LYS A 177 7.50 13.43 10.26
CA LYS A 177 6.04 13.46 10.47
C LYS A 177 5.54 12.12 11.00
N ALA A 178 5.99 11.01 10.42
CA ALA A 178 5.65 9.67 10.90
C ALA A 178 6.14 9.41 12.33
N VAL A 179 7.35 9.84 12.69
CA VAL A 179 7.82 9.76 14.08
C VAL A 179 6.92 10.57 15.02
N ALA A 180 6.52 11.79 14.63
CA ALA A 180 5.60 12.60 15.43
C ALA A 180 4.22 11.92 15.56
N ALA A 181 3.61 11.51 14.44
CA ALA A 181 2.33 10.81 14.42
C ALA A 181 2.36 9.51 15.25
N GLY A 182 3.42 8.71 15.10
CA GLY A 182 3.58 7.46 15.82
C GLY A 182 3.82 7.64 17.32
N THR A 183 4.60 8.64 17.73
CA THR A 183 4.87 8.88 19.16
C THR A 183 3.71 9.55 19.88
N LEU A 184 2.99 10.47 19.23
CA LEU A 184 1.83 11.16 19.81
C LEU A 184 0.58 10.28 19.79
N GLY A 185 0.38 9.55 18.69
CA GLY A 185 -0.76 8.67 18.49
C GLY A 185 -0.53 7.24 18.96
N PHE A 186 0.64 6.91 19.54
CA PHE A 186 1.03 5.54 19.92
C PHE A 186 0.87 4.52 18.77
N LEU A 187 1.15 4.91 17.53
CA LEU A 187 0.99 4.05 16.35
C LEU A 187 2.21 3.15 16.15
N ARG A 188 2.00 1.97 15.55
CA ARG A 188 3.12 1.16 15.07
C ARG A 188 3.80 1.86 13.88
N SER A 189 5.03 1.47 13.57
CA SER A 189 5.85 2.16 12.56
C SER A 189 5.19 2.23 11.18
N GLY A 190 4.50 1.17 10.75
CA GLY A 190 3.76 1.15 9.48
C GLY A 190 2.56 2.11 9.49
N ASP A 191 1.69 1.97 10.48
CA ASP A 191 0.51 2.82 10.70
C ASP A 191 0.88 4.31 10.72
N ALA A 192 2.00 4.66 11.36
CA ALA A 192 2.50 6.02 11.43
C ALA A 192 2.90 6.61 10.05
N LEU A 193 3.34 5.77 9.10
CA LEU A 193 3.66 6.19 7.74
C LEU A 193 2.39 6.49 6.93
N TYR A 194 1.33 5.69 7.08
CA TYR A 194 0.03 6.00 6.47
C TYR A 194 -0.57 7.27 7.05
N ALA A 195 -0.57 7.42 8.38
CA ALA A 195 -1.07 8.62 9.04
C ALA A 195 -0.33 9.89 8.59
N ALA A 196 1.01 9.85 8.54
CA ALA A 196 1.81 10.98 8.08
C ALA A 196 1.60 11.32 6.60
N LEU A 197 1.39 10.31 5.74
CA LEU A 197 1.07 10.53 4.33
C LEU A 197 -0.31 11.18 4.17
N ALA A 198 -1.31 10.70 4.92
CA ALA A 198 -2.65 11.26 4.88
C ALA A 198 -2.69 12.71 5.37
N GLU A 199 -1.95 13.01 6.44
CA GLU A 199 -1.76 14.38 6.92
C GLU A 199 -1.07 15.27 5.87
N GLU A 200 -0.05 14.76 5.18
CA GLU A 200 0.66 15.49 4.10
C GLU A 200 -0.24 15.79 2.89
N LEU A 201 -1.20 14.91 2.60
CA LEU A 201 -2.11 15.03 1.46
C LEU A 201 -3.50 15.59 1.83
N GLU A 202 -3.70 15.97 3.09
CA GLU A 202 -4.97 16.47 3.64
C GLU A 202 -6.17 15.55 3.30
N CYS A 203 -5.96 14.24 3.43
CA CYS A 203 -6.94 13.24 3.03
C CYS A 203 -7.25 12.21 4.13
N GLY A 204 -8.29 11.40 3.90
CA GLY A 204 -8.68 10.33 4.81
C GLY A 204 -7.85 9.07 4.65
N VAL A 205 -7.73 8.29 5.73
CA VAL A 205 -7.21 6.92 5.73
C VAL A 205 -8.37 5.94 5.76
N VAL A 206 -8.29 4.87 4.98
CA VAL A 206 -9.20 3.72 5.04
C VAL A 206 -8.42 2.48 5.51
N ALA A 207 -8.85 1.85 6.60
CA ALA A 207 -8.13 0.73 7.23
C ALA A 207 -9.04 -0.24 7.98
N TRP A 208 -8.60 -1.49 8.17
CA TRP A 208 -9.24 -2.43 9.11
C TRP A 208 -8.53 -2.51 10.47
N ASP A 209 -7.32 -1.98 10.57
CA ASP A 209 -6.59 -2.00 11.83
C ASP A 209 -7.30 -1.11 12.86
N GLY A 210 -7.81 -1.74 13.92
CA GLY A 210 -8.60 -1.06 14.95
C GLY A 210 -7.81 0.00 15.71
N GLU A 211 -6.50 -0.21 15.93
CA GLU A 211 -5.67 0.81 16.59
C GLU A 211 -5.49 2.03 15.68
N LEU A 212 -5.24 1.82 14.38
CA LEU A 212 -5.13 2.91 13.42
C LEU A 212 -6.46 3.69 13.30
N VAL A 213 -7.60 2.99 13.22
CA VAL A 213 -8.94 3.59 13.20
C VAL A 213 -9.18 4.44 14.45
N GLU A 214 -9.01 3.86 15.63
CA GLU A 214 -9.27 4.54 16.91
C GLU A 214 -8.35 5.76 17.11
N ARG A 215 -7.06 5.64 16.76
CA ARG A 215 -6.05 6.65 17.10
C ARG A 215 -5.91 7.76 16.07
N THR A 216 -6.41 7.57 14.84
CA THR A 216 -6.28 8.56 13.76
C THR A 216 -7.60 9.04 13.17
N GLY A 217 -8.71 8.40 13.54
CA GLY A 217 -10.01 8.66 12.90
C GLY A 217 -10.09 8.13 11.47
N ALA A 218 -9.24 7.17 11.11
CA ALA A 218 -9.38 6.42 9.86
C ALA A 218 -10.76 5.76 9.81
N LEU A 219 -11.28 5.57 8.60
CA LEU A 219 -12.55 4.87 8.40
C LEU A 219 -12.30 3.42 8.05
N THR A 220 -13.16 2.53 8.49
CA THR A 220 -13.26 1.22 7.87
C THR A 220 -13.82 1.34 6.44
N PRO A 221 -13.54 0.39 5.54
CA PRO A 221 -14.18 0.33 4.23
C PRO A 221 -15.72 0.45 4.30
N GLY A 222 -16.36 -0.19 5.28
CA GLY A 222 -17.81 -0.11 5.46
C GLY A 222 -18.30 1.27 5.89
N GLU A 223 -17.61 1.93 6.81
CA GLU A 223 -17.94 3.30 7.21
C GLU A 223 -17.69 4.30 6.08
N TRP A 224 -16.64 4.08 5.29
CA TRP A 224 -16.38 4.90 4.12
C TRP A 224 -17.50 4.74 3.08
N LEU A 225 -17.90 3.50 2.77
CA LEU A 225 -19.02 3.22 1.86
C LEU A 225 -20.29 3.91 2.33
N ALA A 226 -20.69 3.72 3.59
CA ALA A 226 -21.91 4.31 4.15
C ALA A 226 -21.96 5.86 4.08
N ARG A 227 -20.81 6.54 3.96
CA ARG A 227 -20.72 8.00 3.83
C ARG A 227 -20.67 8.49 2.39
N ASN A 228 -20.36 7.61 1.44
CA ASN A 228 -20.03 7.99 0.08
C ASN A 228 -20.93 7.30 -0.97
N THR A 229 -21.68 6.25 -0.66
CA THR A 229 -22.66 5.60 -1.55
C THR A 229 -24.08 6.02 -1.20
#